data_AF-A0A9C7UP04-F1
#
_entry.id   AF-A0A9C7UP04-F1
#
_cell.length_a   1.000
_cell.length_b   1.000
_cell.length_c   1.000
_cell.angle_alpha   90.00
_cell.angle_beta   90.00
_cell.angle_gamma   90.00
#
_symmetry.space_group_name_H-M   'P 1'
#
loop_
_entity.id
_entity.type
_entity.pdbx_description
1 polymer ?
#
loop_
_entity_poly.entity_id
_entity_poly.type
_entity_poly.pdbx_seq_one_letter_code
_entity_poly.pdbx_strand_id
1 'polypeptide(L)'
;MHWLGRILPLIVLILILATYIIQRNQTKPDCNKLLYESSKDYPLRRLFVPARQTCPVEDLSHLKSKENLQPFHHVFIIMLENMGNKVIMGNEYMPFINLLIENFGFAAEYYGVTHTSLPNYIAVTSGSNWWSHNDSTEQTFNHTCIADQLEQNGQTWRNYAQSIPYAGYKETSTYPPNSSFLWFQDHCPFLFYPQIFSQPDRLANTVPLQQLESDLETCTCPHFAFITPDACHDMHGGSDLCPSVHLYPNEPNKLLDCFNTNITLEDCQNIRYLWRMGDEFVKEWVTKIIQSPSWVGNSVIFVTFDESNFNEPLDEFIQGGPNTDYIYGSQFTFDGHTFFIQGFYGGGHIPLIVISKNYPYHVVSHRKSNHYSLLKTIEASWGLDYLGFASDNIQVPVLSEFFT
;
A
#
# COMPACT_ATOMS: atom_id res chain seq x y z
N MET A 1 16.75 -70.20 -12.47
CA MET A 1 17.49 -68.99 -12.92
C MET A 1 16.72 -68.21 -13.99
N HIS A 2 15.46 -67.81 -13.76
CA HIS A 2 14.67 -67.04 -14.76
C HIS A 2 13.97 -65.79 -14.21
N TRP A 3 14.15 -65.46 -12.92
CA TRP A 3 13.52 -64.29 -12.30
C TRP A 3 14.39 -63.02 -12.29
N LEU A 4 15.72 -63.16 -12.36
CA LEU A 4 16.64 -62.02 -12.35
C LEU A 4 16.69 -61.25 -13.69
N GLY A 5 16.33 -61.88 -14.82
CA GLY A 5 16.39 -61.28 -16.15
C GLY A 5 15.24 -60.31 -16.50
N ARG A 6 14.15 -60.31 -15.72
CA ARG A 6 12.99 -59.41 -15.96
C ARG A 6 12.91 -58.23 -14.98
N ILE A 7 13.64 -58.29 -13.86
CA ILE A 7 13.63 -57.25 -12.82
C ILE A 7 14.61 -56.12 -13.15
N LEU A 8 15.80 -56.45 -13.70
CA LEU A 8 16.79 -55.46 -14.13
C LEU A 8 16.24 -54.41 -15.11
N PRO A 9 15.57 -54.77 -16.22
CA PRO A 9 15.06 -53.78 -17.16
C PRO A 9 13.95 -52.91 -16.57
N LEU A 10 13.16 -53.43 -15.61
CA LEU A 10 12.11 -52.65 -14.93
C LEU A 10 12.70 -51.62 -13.96
N ILE A 11 13.74 -51.99 -13.21
CA ILE A 11 14.46 -51.07 -12.30
C ILE A 11 15.17 -49.98 -13.10
N VAL A 12 15.79 -50.32 -14.24
CA VAL A 12 16.41 -49.34 -15.13
C VAL A 12 15.38 -48.38 -15.71
N LEU A 13 14.19 -48.86 -16.09
CA LEU A 13 13.11 -48.00 -16.59
C LEU A 13 12.57 -47.04 -15.50
N ILE A 14 12.42 -47.53 -14.26
CA ILE A 14 11.99 -46.71 -13.12
C ILE A 14 13.05 -45.67 -12.77
N LEU A 15 14.33 -46.03 -12.79
CA LEU A 15 15.42 -45.08 -12.56
C LEU A 15 15.48 -44.02 -13.66
N ILE A 16 15.31 -44.40 -14.93
CA ILE A 16 15.26 -43.45 -16.06
C ILE A 16 14.06 -42.51 -15.91
N LEU A 17 12.87 -43.01 -15.57
CA LEU A 17 11.68 -42.19 -15.31
C LEU A 17 11.88 -41.28 -14.09
N ALA A 18 12.50 -41.75 -13.01
CA ALA A 18 12.82 -40.95 -11.84
C ALA A 18 13.81 -39.83 -12.19
N THR A 19 14.89 -40.12 -12.92
CA THR A 19 15.82 -39.08 -13.40
C THR A 19 15.17 -38.12 -14.39
N TYR A 20 14.25 -38.60 -15.24
CA TYR A 20 13.51 -37.75 -16.18
C TYR A 20 12.54 -36.81 -15.45
N ILE A 21 11.83 -37.29 -14.41
CA ILE A 21 10.96 -36.48 -13.56
C ILE A 21 11.77 -35.48 -12.73
N ILE A 22 12.91 -35.89 -12.17
CA ILE A 22 13.82 -34.99 -11.44
C ILE A 22 14.39 -33.92 -12.38
N GLN A 23 14.83 -34.28 -13.59
CA GLN A 23 15.27 -33.30 -14.59
C GLN A 23 14.15 -32.36 -15.03
N ARG A 24 12.90 -32.84 -15.18
CA ARG A 24 11.76 -31.98 -15.56
C ARG A 24 11.35 -31.02 -14.44
N ASN A 25 11.52 -31.41 -13.18
CA ASN A 25 11.30 -30.52 -12.02
C ASN A 25 12.45 -29.53 -11.81
N GLN A 26 13.67 -29.85 -12.25
CA GLN A 26 14.83 -28.93 -12.21
C GLN A 26 14.93 -27.99 -13.42
N THR A 27 14.14 -28.18 -14.47
CA THR A 27 14.25 -27.41 -15.74
C THR A 27 13.03 -26.60 -16.11
N LYS A 28 11.99 -26.53 -15.26
CA LYS A 28 11.08 -25.38 -15.34
C LYS A 28 11.88 -24.16 -14.85
N PRO A 29 12.15 -23.16 -15.71
CA PRO A 29 12.68 -21.92 -15.17
C PRO A 29 11.68 -21.46 -14.12
N ASP A 30 12.20 -21.12 -12.93
CA ASP A 30 11.37 -20.54 -11.89
C ASP A 30 10.75 -19.27 -12.49
N CYS A 31 9.44 -19.30 -12.78
CA CYS A 31 8.73 -18.14 -13.34
C CYS A 31 8.97 -16.91 -12.47
N ASN A 32 9.15 -17.10 -11.15
CA ASN A 32 9.44 -16.03 -10.22
C ASN A 32 10.85 -15.46 -10.42
N LYS A 33 11.82 -16.27 -10.85
CA LYS A 33 13.17 -15.82 -11.20
C LYS A 33 13.23 -15.09 -12.55
N LEU A 34 12.45 -15.54 -13.53
CA LEU A 34 12.38 -14.87 -14.85
C LEU A 34 11.64 -13.52 -14.77
N LEU A 35 10.57 -13.42 -13.97
CA LEU A 35 9.90 -12.14 -13.69
C LEU A 35 10.85 -11.19 -12.92
N TYR A 36 11.58 -11.72 -11.94
CA TYR A 36 12.57 -11.00 -11.13
C TYR A 36 13.74 -10.42 -11.95
N GLU A 37 14.28 -11.18 -12.91
CA GLU A 37 15.34 -10.66 -13.80
C GLU A 37 14.81 -9.58 -14.76
N SER A 38 13.51 -9.57 -15.06
CA SER A 38 12.89 -8.53 -15.90
C SER A 38 12.55 -7.22 -15.16
N SER A 39 12.43 -7.26 -13.83
CA SER A 39 12.09 -6.08 -13.01
C SER A 39 13.29 -5.29 -12.54
N LYS A 40 14.47 -5.93 -12.37
CA LYS A 40 15.73 -5.24 -11.99
C LYS A 40 16.18 -4.17 -12.99
N ASP A 41 15.82 -4.33 -14.26
CA ASP A 41 16.14 -3.39 -15.33
C ASP A 41 14.87 -2.71 -15.86
N TYR A 42 14.02 -2.15 -14.99
CA TYR A 42 12.96 -1.24 -15.45
C TYR A 42 13.56 0.15 -15.69
N PRO A 43 13.92 0.54 -16.93
CA PRO A 43 14.49 1.85 -17.16
C PRO A 43 13.43 2.92 -16.84
N LEU A 44 13.77 3.91 -16.02
CA LEU A 44 12.91 5.08 -15.74
C LEU A 44 12.30 5.69 -16.99
N ARG A 45 13.04 5.67 -18.11
CA ARG A 45 12.56 6.16 -19.42
C ARG A 45 11.29 5.45 -19.90
N ARG A 46 11.04 4.19 -19.52
CA ARG A 46 9.79 3.49 -19.84
C ARG A 46 8.61 4.01 -19.03
N LEU A 47 8.82 4.57 -17.84
CA LEU A 47 7.74 5.13 -17.03
C LEU A 47 7.10 6.34 -17.73
N PHE A 48 7.93 7.16 -18.38
CA PHE A 48 7.51 8.42 -19.01
C PHE A 48 7.17 8.28 -20.51
N VAL A 49 6.62 7.15 -20.94
CA VAL A 49 6.06 7.03 -22.29
C VAL A 49 4.66 7.65 -22.27
N PRO A 50 4.45 8.87 -22.80
CA PRO A 50 3.17 9.54 -22.66
C PRO A 50 2.08 8.87 -23.48
N ALA A 51 0.83 9.02 -23.05
CA ALA A 51 -0.33 8.71 -23.87
C ALA A 51 -0.25 9.44 -25.23
N ARG A 52 -0.80 8.80 -26.28
CA ARG A 52 -0.91 9.44 -27.60
C ARG A 52 -1.82 10.66 -27.59
N GLN A 53 -2.79 10.69 -26.68
CA GLN A 53 -3.74 11.77 -26.48
C GLN A 53 -3.97 11.95 -24.98
N THR A 54 -4.13 13.20 -24.54
CA THR A 54 -4.42 13.55 -23.15
C THR A 54 -5.87 14.01 -23.00
N CYS A 55 -6.42 13.80 -21.81
CA CYS A 55 -7.71 14.35 -21.41
C CYS A 55 -7.67 15.88 -21.31
N PRO A 56 -8.83 16.56 -21.41
CA PRO A 56 -8.93 17.97 -21.10
C PRO A 56 -8.45 18.25 -19.68
N VAL A 57 -7.76 19.38 -19.50
CA VAL A 57 -7.33 19.86 -18.19
C VAL A 57 -8.42 20.77 -17.65
N GLU A 58 -9.00 20.42 -16.49
CA GLU A 58 -10.00 21.24 -15.80
C GLU A 58 -9.39 22.56 -15.30
N ASP A 59 -10.17 23.65 -15.36
CA ASP A 59 -9.76 24.94 -14.78
C ASP A 59 -10.07 25.00 -13.27
N LEU A 60 -9.07 24.69 -12.46
CA LEU A 60 -9.14 24.75 -11.00
C LEU A 60 -8.78 26.12 -10.41
N SER A 61 -8.68 27.18 -11.21
CA SER A 61 -8.30 28.54 -10.73
C SER A 61 -9.28 29.15 -9.72
N HIS A 62 -10.50 28.61 -9.64
CA HIS A 62 -11.51 29.01 -8.67
C HIS A 62 -11.24 28.47 -7.26
N LEU A 63 -10.42 27.42 -7.12
CA LEU A 63 -10.05 26.84 -5.83
C LEU A 63 -9.00 27.72 -5.12
N LYS A 64 -9.24 27.97 -3.83
CA LYS A 64 -8.35 28.79 -3.00
C LYS A 64 -7.41 27.89 -2.19
N SER A 65 -6.39 27.37 -2.86
CA SER A 65 -5.36 26.57 -2.20
C SER A 65 -4.67 27.32 -1.06
N LYS A 66 -4.17 26.56 -0.10
CA LYS A 66 -3.49 27.02 1.11
C LYS A 66 -2.00 26.67 1.04
N GLU A 67 -1.21 27.30 1.91
CA GLU A 67 0.20 26.95 2.15
C GLU A 67 1.07 26.86 0.87
N ASN A 68 0.83 27.77 -0.08
CA ASN A 68 1.55 27.88 -1.37
C ASN A 68 1.44 26.67 -2.31
N LEU A 69 0.50 25.76 -2.08
CA LEU A 69 0.22 24.69 -3.03
C LEU A 69 -0.61 25.19 -4.21
N GLN A 70 -0.48 24.51 -5.35
CA GLN A 70 -1.44 24.62 -6.46
C GLN A 70 -2.47 23.50 -6.34
N PRO A 71 -3.73 23.71 -6.76
CA PRO A 71 -4.73 22.64 -6.76
C PRO A 71 -4.28 21.42 -7.54
N PHE A 72 -4.47 20.25 -6.94
CA PHE A 72 -4.22 19.00 -7.65
C PHE A 72 -5.38 18.69 -8.60
N HIS A 73 -5.06 18.21 -9.80
CA HIS A 73 -6.10 17.77 -10.75
C HIS A 73 -6.55 16.35 -10.39
N HIS A 74 -5.59 15.47 -10.15
CA HIS A 74 -5.83 14.13 -9.62
C HIS A 74 -4.83 13.82 -8.52
N VAL A 75 -5.33 13.30 -7.41
CA VAL A 75 -4.57 12.72 -6.31
C VAL A 75 -4.81 11.23 -6.31
N PHE A 76 -3.75 10.45 -6.52
CA PHE A 76 -3.78 9.00 -6.37
C PHE A 76 -3.04 8.63 -5.09
N ILE A 77 -3.67 7.88 -4.19
CA ILE A 77 -3.03 7.28 -3.03
C ILE A 77 -3.01 5.78 -3.26
N ILE A 78 -1.83 5.18 -3.34
CA ILE A 78 -1.64 3.73 -3.28
C ILE A 78 -1.20 3.42 -1.86
N MET A 79 -2.08 2.79 -1.09
CA MET A 79 -1.81 2.36 0.28
C MET A 79 -1.51 0.87 0.29
N LEU A 80 -0.31 0.51 0.73
CA LEU A 80 0.15 -0.86 0.95
C LEU A 80 0.12 -1.19 2.46
N GLU A 81 0.46 -2.41 2.82
CA GLU A 81 0.33 -2.91 4.20
C GLU A 81 1.68 -3.22 4.85
N ASN A 82 1.81 -2.86 6.13
CA ASN A 82 2.72 -3.41 7.14
C ASN A 82 4.17 -3.58 6.66
N MET A 83 4.81 -2.46 6.31
CA MET A 83 6.20 -2.45 5.84
C MET A 83 6.96 -1.17 6.20
N GLY A 84 7.94 -1.31 7.08
CA GLY A 84 8.81 -0.23 7.50
C GLY A 84 9.95 0.07 6.52
N ASN A 85 10.48 1.28 6.65
CA ASN A 85 11.53 1.83 5.81
C ASN A 85 12.77 0.93 5.76
N LYS A 86 13.21 0.38 6.91
CA LYS A 86 14.38 -0.49 6.96
C LYS A 86 14.22 -1.77 6.15
N VAL A 87 12.99 -2.26 5.97
CA VAL A 87 12.71 -3.45 5.17
C VAL A 87 12.70 -3.13 3.68
N ILE A 88 12.22 -1.94 3.30
CA ILE A 88 12.06 -1.53 1.89
C ILE A 88 13.38 -1.05 1.28
N MET A 89 14.13 -0.22 2.02
CA MET A 89 15.30 0.47 1.50
C MET A 89 16.41 -0.52 1.08
N GLY A 90 16.80 -0.47 -0.20
CA GLY A 90 17.83 -1.33 -0.79
C GLY A 90 17.39 -2.79 -0.99
N ASN A 91 16.11 -3.12 -0.80
CA ASN A 91 15.61 -4.47 -0.89
C ASN A 91 15.52 -4.94 -2.35
N GLU A 92 16.27 -6.00 -2.68
CA GLU A 92 16.33 -6.52 -4.05
C GLU A 92 15.01 -7.11 -4.57
N TYR A 93 14.07 -7.43 -3.67
CA TYR A 93 12.73 -7.96 -3.99
C TYR A 93 11.71 -6.84 -4.26
N MET A 94 12.06 -5.58 -3.99
CA MET A 94 11.25 -4.40 -4.27
C MET A 94 12.00 -3.39 -5.15
N PRO A 95 12.50 -3.82 -6.34
CA PRO A 95 13.34 -2.98 -7.17
C PRO A 95 12.60 -1.74 -7.71
N PHE A 96 11.30 -1.83 -8.01
CA PHE A 96 10.56 -0.70 -8.54
C PHE A 96 10.28 0.37 -7.49
N ILE A 97 9.88 -0.02 -6.27
CA ILE A 97 9.70 0.92 -5.17
C ILE A 97 11.02 1.64 -4.87
N ASN A 98 12.15 0.92 -4.81
CA ASN A 98 13.45 1.55 -4.62
C ASN A 98 13.84 2.46 -5.80
N LEU A 99 13.51 2.08 -7.03
CA LEU A 99 13.67 2.95 -8.19
C LEU A 99 12.89 4.27 -8.01
N LEU A 100 11.67 4.22 -7.46
CA LEU A 100 10.89 5.42 -7.20
C LEU A 100 11.53 6.29 -6.11
N ILE A 101 11.96 5.68 -5.00
CA ILE A 101 12.65 6.37 -3.88
C ILE A 101 13.89 7.11 -4.38
N GLU A 102 14.68 6.51 -5.27
CA GLU A 102 15.91 7.10 -5.78
C GLU A 102 15.71 8.24 -6.79
N ASN A 103 14.49 8.43 -7.32
CA ASN A 103 14.25 9.31 -8.47
C ASN A 103 13.12 10.33 -8.31
N PHE A 104 12.28 10.20 -7.29
CA PHE A 104 11.12 11.09 -7.05
C PHE A 104 11.14 11.69 -5.64
N GLY A 105 10.05 12.31 -5.21
CA GLY A 105 9.91 12.79 -3.84
C GLY A 105 9.92 11.61 -2.87
N PHE A 106 10.71 11.71 -1.81
CA PHE A 106 10.78 10.72 -0.74
C PHE A 106 10.79 11.43 0.63
N ALA A 107 9.79 11.15 1.46
CA ALA A 107 9.80 11.59 2.84
C ALA A 107 10.52 10.54 3.70
N ALA A 108 11.81 10.78 3.94
CA ALA A 108 12.68 9.89 4.71
C ALA A 108 12.36 9.84 6.20
N GLU A 109 11.49 10.71 6.71
CA GLU A 109 11.04 10.79 8.11
C GLU A 109 9.50 10.77 8.17
N TYR A 110 8.91 9.78 7.50
CA TYR A 110 7.46 9.56 7.46
C TYR A 110 7.07 8.36 8.33
N TYR A 111 5.93 8.45 9.01
CA TYR A 111 5.52 7.46 10.01
C TYR A 111 4.05 7.08 9.87
N GLY A 112 3.74 5.84 10.24
CA GLY A 112 2.37 5.43 10.54
C GLY A 112 1.85 6.18 11.79
N VAL A 113 0.54 6.29 11.93
CA VAL A 113 -0.08 7.02 13.05
C VAL A 113 -0.18 6.16 14.30
N THR A 114 -0.49 4.88 14.16
CA THR A 114 -0.66 3.92 15.27
C THR A 114 -0.46 2.51 14.74
N HIS A 115 -0.49 1.52 15.63
CA HIS A 115 -0.90 0.15 15.31
C HIS A 115 -2.33 -0.10 15.82
N THR A 116 -3.20 -0.83 15.13
CA THR A 116 -3.05 -1.61 13.87
C THR A 116 -3.61 -0.88 12.63
N SER A 117 -3.73 -1.56 11.49
CA SER A 117 -3.98 -1.04 10.13
C SER A 117 -5.18 -0.09 9.98
N LEU A 118 -6.41 -0.53 10.26
CA LEU A 118 -7.65 0.24 10.04
C LEU A 118 -7.58 1.68 10.60
N PRO A 119 -7.15 1.91 11.85
CA PRO A 119 -6.88 3.24 12.38
C PRO A 119 -6.04 4.18 11.48
N ASN A 120 -5.04 3.67 10.74
CA ASN A 120 -4.21 4.46 9.83
C ASN A 120 -4.99 4.89 8.57
N TYR A 121 -5.84 4.00 8.03
CA TYR A 121 -6.77 4.33 6.94
C TYR A 121 -7.78 5.41 7.36
N ILE A 122 -8.26 5.35 8.60
CA ILE A 122 -9.16 6.36 9.17
C ILE A 122 -8.40 7.67 9.41
N ALA A 123 -7.13 7.61 9.84
CA ALA A 123 -6.27 8.77 10.04
C ALA A 123 -6.03 9.55 8.73
N VAL A 124 -5.73 8.87 7.62
CA VAL A 124 -5.49 9.52 6.32
C VAL A 124 -6.77 10.09 5.70
N THR A 125 -7.95 9.67 6.14
CA THR A 125 -9.24 10.13 5.58
C THR A 125 -10.07 11.03 6.49
N SER A 126 -9.77 11.12 7.79
CA SER A 126 -10.50 11.98 8.74
C SER A 126 -9.60 12.81 9.65
N GLY A 127 -8.27 12.69 9.52
CA GLY A 127 -7.32 13.44 10.33
C GLY A 127 -7.26 12.98 11.79
N SER A 128 -7.86 11.84 12.13
CA SER A 128 -7.77 11.23 13.46
C SER A 128 -7.90 9.72 13.32
N ASN A 129 -7.29 8.96 14.22
CA ASN A 129 -7.58 7.53 14.40
C ASN A 129 -8.81 7.30 15.30
N TRP A 130 -9.41 8.39 15.84
CA TRP A 130 -10.52 8.38 16.79
C TRP A 130 -10.31 7.46 17.99
N TRP A 131 -9.06 7.37 18.47
CA TRP A 131 -8.65 6.50 19.59
C TRP A 131 -8.87 5.01 19.33
N SER A 132 -8.98 4.60 18.06
CA SER A 132 -9.02 3.19 17.68
C SER A 132 -7.61 2.59 17.59
N HIS A 133 -7.51 1.34 18.04
CA HIS A 133 -6.30 0.52 18.04
C HIS A 133 -6.61 -0.94 17.68
N ASN A 134 -7.62 -1.20 16.84
CA ASN A 134 -7.99 -2.55 16.39
C ASN A 134 -8.61 -2.54 14.99
N ASP A 135 -8.58 -3.68 14.30
CA ASP A 135 -9.09 -3.88 12.93
C ASP A 135 -10.50 -4.48 12.89
N SER A 136 -11.29 -4.35 13.96
CA SER A 136 -12.65 -4.88 13.94
C SER A 136 -13.49 -4.23 12.85
N THR A 137 -14.04 -5.05 11.95
CA THR A 137 -14.97 -4.65 10.89
C THR A 137 -16.33 -4.21 11.42
N GLU A 138 -16.59 -4.35 12.72
CA GLU A 138 -17.80 -3.87 13.39
C GLU A 138 -17.71 -2.39 13.81
N GLN A 139 -16.53 -1.77 13.68
CA GLN A 139 -16.33 -0.37 14.05
C GLN A 139 -17.11 0.59 13.15
N THR A 140 -17.41 1.77 13.72
CA THR A 140 -18.00 2.88 12.96
C THR A 140 -17.41 4.20 13.44
N PHE A 141 -17.14 5.10 12.50
CA PHE A 141 -16.60 6.43 12.77
C PHE A 141 -17.61 7.46 12.26
N ASN A 142 -18.51 7.93 13.14
CA ASN A 142 -19.51 8.92 12.77
C ASN A 142 -18.92 10.34 12.77
N HIS A 143 -18.00 10.57 11.84
CA HIS A 143 -17.22 11.81 11.72
C HIS A 143 -17.08 12.23 10.27
N THR A 144 -16.89 13.54 10.06
CA THR A 144 -16.56 14.09 8.74
C THR A 144 -15.26 13.49 8.23
N CYS A 145 -15.25 13.10 6.96
CA CYS A 145 -14.09 12.60 6.26
C CYS A 145 -13.82 13.40 4.98
N ILE A 146 -12.69 13.11 4.33
CA ILE A 146 -12.27 13.78 3.09
C ILE A 146 -13.33 13.67 1.98
N ALA A 147 -14.05 12.55 1.88
CA ALA A 147 -15.14 12.39 0.91
C ALA A 147 -16.27 13.43 1.10
N ASP A 148 -16.61 13.77 2.35
CA ASP A 148 -17.61 14.81 2.64
C ASP A 148 -17.12 16.18 2.18
N GLN A 149 -15.84 16.50 2.39
CA GLN A 149 -15.26 17.78 1.98
C GLN A 149 -15.14 17.90 0.46
N LEU A 150 -14.76 16.82 -0.21
CA LEU A 150 -14.64 16.78 -1.67
C LEU A 150 -16.00 17.04 -2.33
N GLU A 151 -17.04 16.31 -1.90
CA GLU A 151 -18.39 16.51 -2.42
C GLU A 151 -18.90 17.94 -2.18
N GLN A 152 -18.65 18.51 -1.00
CA GLN A 152 -19.01 19.89 -0.68
C GLN A 152 -18.28 20.92 -1.56
N ASN A 153 -17.07 20.59 -2.01
CA ASN A 153 -16.24 21.44 -2.88
C ASN A 153 -16.38 21.10 -4.38
N GLY A 154 -17.39 20.29 -4.75
CA GLY A 154 -17.65 19.89 -6.14
C GLY A 154 -16.62 18.95 -6.74
N GLN A 155 -15.74 18.38 -5.92
CA GLN A 155 -14.71 17.41 -6.31
C GLN A 155 -15.26 15.99 -6.24
N THR A 156 -14.70 15.10 -7.06
CA THR A 156 -15.11 13.69 -7.16
C THR A 156 -14.10 12.78 -6.48
N TRP A 157 -14.56 11.67 -5.91
CA TRP A 157 -13.70 10.70 -5.24
C TRP A 157 -14.12 9.27 -5.56
N ARG A 158 -13.16 8.35 -5.56
CA ARG A 158 -13.40 6.90 -5.58
C ARG A 158 -12.38 6.15 -4.74
N ASN A 159 -12.81 5.01 -4.23
CA ASN A 159 -11.95 3.96 -3.70
C ASN A 159 -11.90 2.80 -4.69
N TYR A 160 -10.71 2.50 -5.20
CA TYR A 160 -10.42 1.41 -6.11
C TYR A 160 -9.82 0.26 -5.31
N ALA A 161 -10.65 -0.76 -5.05
CA ALA A 161 -10.29 -1.90 -4.24
C ALA A 161 -10.04 -3.13 -5.11
N GLN A 162 -8.88 -3.76 -4.97
CA GLN A 162 -8.62 -5.01 -5.67
C GLN A 162 -9.51 -6.12 -5.12
N SER A 163 -9.95 -7.01 -6.01
CA SER A 163 -10.71 -8.21 -5.68
C SER A 163 -12.11 -8.00 -5.11
N ILE A 164 -12.62 -6.77 -4.92
CA ILE A 164 -14.05 -6.60 -4.66
C ILE A 164 -14.89 -6.96 -5.91
N PRO A 165 -16.04 -7.62 -5.76
CA PRO A 165 -16.77 -8.20 -6.88
C PRO A 165 -17.63 -7.20 -7.66
N TYR A 166 -18.06 -6.12 -7.02
CA TYR A 166 -18.91 -5.08 -7.61
C TYR A 166 -18.82 -3.79 -6.79
N ALA A 167 -19.29 -2.69 -7.37
CA ALA A 167 -19.29 -1.39 -6.71
C ALA A 167 -20.19 -1.39 -5.47
N GLY A 168 -19.66 -0.87 -4.36
CA GLY A 168 -20.35 -0.81 -3.08
C GLY A 168 -20.42 -2.15 -2.33
N TYR A 169 -19.51 -3.08 -2.61
CA TYR A 169 -19.37 -4.29 -1.82
C TYR A 169 -19.01 -3.95 -0.35
N LYS A 170 -19.67 -4.61 0.60
CA LYS A 170 -19.60 -4.30 2.05
C LYS A 170 -19.10 -5.43 2.92
N GLU A 171 -19.01 -6.62 2.36
CA GLU A 171 -18.67 -7.81 3.14
C GLU A 171 -17.16 -7.99 3.20
N THR A 172 -16.71 -8.91 4.05
CA THR A 172 -15.31 -9.32 4.15
C THR A 172 -15.21 -10.83 3.97
N SER A 173 -14.11 -11.30 3.38
CA SER A 173 -13.64 -12.69 3.48
C SER A 173 -14.57 -13.81 2.97
N THR A 174 -15.73 -13.53 2.33
CA THR A 174 -16.70 -14.58 1.94
C THR A 174 -17.23 -14.50 0.51
N TYR A 175 -16.42 -14.09 -0.47
CA TYR A 175 -16.85 -14.05 -1.87
C TYR A 175 -16.00 -14.88 -2.85
N PRO A 176 -16.60 -15.80 -3.63
CA PRO A 176 -17.98 -16.29 -3.49
C PRO A 176 -18.21 -16.95 -2.11
N PRO A 177 -19.46 -17.12 -1.66
CA PRO A 177 -19.77 -17.67 -0.33
C PRO A 177 -19.01 -18.94 0.01
N ASN A 178 -18.44 -19.01 1.22
CA ASN A 178 -17.61 -20.11 1.71
C ASN A 178 -16.30 -20.34 0.94
N SER A 179 -15.69 -19.29 0.39
CA SER A 179 -14.35 -19.34 -0.20
C SER A 179 -13.38 -18.45 0.58
N SER A 180 -12.10 -18.80 0.51
CA SER A 180 -11.03 -17.88 0.87
C SER A 180 -11.10 -16.70 -0.11
N PHE A 181 -11.28 -15.48 0.41
CA PHE A 181 -11.43 -14.27 -0.38
C PHE A 181 -10.29 -13.30 -0.03
N LEU A 182 -9.83 -12.53 -1.02
CA LEU A 182 -8.60 -11.73 -0.92
C LEU A 182 -8.82 -10.33 -0.35
N TRP A 183 -10.07 -9.87 -0.26
CA TRP A 183 -10.42 -8.53 0.20
C TRP A 183 -10.53 -8.47 1.72
N PHE A 184 -9.95 -7.41 2.28
CA PHE A 184 -10.05 -7.01 3.67
C PHE A 184 -10.79 -5.69 3.78
N GLN A 185 -11.93 -5.70 4.49
CA GLN A 185 -12.81 -4.53 4.59
C GLN A 185 -12.14 -3.36 5.30
N ASP A 186 -11.31 -3.67 6.29
CA ASP A 186 -10.46 -2.77 7.08
C ASP A 186 -9.48 -1.94 6.26
N HIS A 187 -9.13 -2.35 5.04
CA HIS A 187 -8.29 -1.56 4.14
C HIS A 187 -9.08 -0.50 3.32
N CYS A 188 -10.38 -0.34 3.61
CA CYS A 188 -11.24 0.69 3.01
C CYS A 188 -11.89 1.56 4.09
N PRO A 189 -11.34 2.76 4.37
CA PRO A 189 -11.88 3.62 5.42
C PRO A 189 -13.32 4.06 5.13
N PHE A 190 -13.69 4.17 3.85
CA PHE A 190 -15.00 4.66 3.42
C PHE A 190 -16.18 3.79 3.87
N LEU A 191 -15.93 2.49 4.12
CA LEU A 191 -16.95 1.57 4.62
C LEU A 191 -17.25 1.75 6.11
N PHE A 192 -16.44 2.50 6.85
CA PHE A 192 -16.61 2.70 8.30
C PHE A 192 -17.29 4.03 8.65
N TYR A 193 -17.54 4.90 7.68
CA TYR A 193 -18.30 6.13 7.87
C TYR A 193 -19.80 5.85 7.65
N PRO A 194 -20.67 5.92 8.68
CA PRO A 194 -22.09 5.62 8.54
C PRO A 194 -22.77 6.42 7.42
N GLN A 195 -22.38 7.68 7.23
CA GLN A 195 -22.91 8.57 6.21
C GLN A 195 -22.53 8.18 4.76
N ILE A 196 -21.54 7.31 4.57
CA ILE A 196 -21.20 6.70 3.28
C ILE A 196 -21.82 5.32 3.20
N PHE A 197 -21.60 4.50 4.24
CA PHE A 197 -22.05 3.11 4.29
C PHE A 197 -23.56 2.97 4.09
N SER A 198 -24.36 3.90 4.60
CA SER A 198 -25.83 3.87 4.48
C SER A 198 -26.37 4.54 3.22
N GLN A 199 -25.54 5.20 2.41
CA GLN A 199 -25.96 5.97 1.23
C GLN A 199 -25.54 5.25 -0.06
N PRO A 200 -26.47 4.63 -0.82
CA PRO A 200 -26.14 3.81 -1.99
C PRO A 200 -25.26 4.52 -3.02
N ASP A 201 -25.54 5.80 -3.30
CA ASP A 201 -24.78 6.58 -4.30
C ASP A 201 -23.33 6.82 -3.87
N ARG A 202 -23.10 7.08 -2.57
CA ARG A 202 -21.75 7.29 -2.04
C ARG A 202 -20.99 5.98 -1.91
N LEU A 203 -21.68 4.93 -1.47
CA LEU A 203 -21.15 3.59 -1.39
C LEU A 203 -20.68 3.08 -2.77
N ALA A 204 -21.39 3.43 -3.83
CA ALA A 204 -21.03 3.09 -5.21
C ALA A 204 -19.69 3.72 -5.68
N ASN A 205 -19.09 4.65 -4.92
CA ASN A 205 -17.73 5.14 -5.17
C ASN A 205 -16.64 4.16 -4.73
N THR A 206 -16.98 3.10 -4.00
CA THR A 206 -16.07 1.97 -3.76
C THR A 206 -16.22 0.97 -4.89
N VAL A 207 -15.26 0.91 -5.80
CA VAL A 207 -15.34 0.16 -7.07
C VAL A 207 -14.23 -0.88 -7.19
N PRO A 208 -14.44 -1.97 -7.98
CA PRO A 208 -13.37 -2.88 -8.32
C PRO A 208 -12.20 -2.14 -8.98
N LEU A 209 -10.98 -2.48 -8.61
CA LEU A 209 -9.76 -1.82 -9.09
C LEU A 209 -9.65 -1.77 -10.63
N GLN A 210 -10.18 -2.76 -11.34
CA GLN A 210 -10.19 -2.78 -12.81
C GLN A 210 -10.95 -1.59 -13.42
N GLN A 211 -11.87 -0.96 -12.67
CA GLN A 211 -12.55 0.27 -13.09
C GLN A 211 -11.57 1.43 -13.31
N LEU A 212 -10.44 1.45 -12.59
CA LEU A 212 -9.42 2.51 -12.71
C LEU A 212 -8.85 2.58 -14.13
N GLU A 213 -8.63 1.44 -14.80
CA GLU A 213 -8.16 1.44 -16.18
C GLU A 213 -9.12 2.16 -17.12
N SER A 214 -10.42 1.87 -16.98
CA SER A 214 -11.45 2.53 -17.76
C SER A 214 -11.48 4.03 -17.47
N ASP A 215 -11.39 4.43 -16.20
CA ASP A 215 -11.45 5.84 -15.83
C ASP A 215 -10.25 6.64 -16.32
N LEU A 216 -9.06 6.03 -16.27
CA LEU A 216 -7.81 6.60 -16.77
C LEU A 216 -7.84 6.85 -18.28
N GLU A 217 -8.46 5.94 -19.04
CA GLU A 217 -8.53 6.01 -20.51
C GLU A 217 -9.71 6.86 -21.04
N THR A 218 -10.81 6.96 -20.29
CA THR A 218 -12.06 7.61 -20.75
C THR A 218 -12.27 9.02 -20.21
N CYS A 219 -11.26 9.60 -19.56
CA CYS A 219 -11.31 10.94 -18.97
C CYS A 219 -12.40 11.10 -17.90
N THR A 220 -12.66 10.03 -17.14
CA THR A 220 -13.61 10.01 -16.00
C THR A 220 -12.90 9.75 -14.68
N CYS A 221 -11.57 9.90 -14.65
CA CYS A 221 -10.77 9.78 -13.43
C CYS A 221 -11.25 10.77 -12.36
N PRO A 222 -11.46 10.32 -11.11
CA PRO A 222 -11.87 11.21 -10.02
C PRO A 222 -10.73 12.15 -9.62
N HIS A 223 -11.07 13.24 -8.94
CA HIS A 223 -10.08 14.14 -8.35
C HIS A 223 -9.28 13.45 -7.24
N PHE A 224 -9.93 12.58 -6.46
CA PHE A 224 -9.31 11.77 -5.42
C PHE A 224 -9.52 10.27 -5.69
N ALA A 225 -8.43 9.53 -5.87
CA ALA A 225 -8.41 8.09 -6.08
C ALA A 225 -7.63 7.42 -4.95
N PHE A 226 -8.32 6.68 -4.10
CA PHE A 226 -7.69 5.80 -3.10
C PHE A 226 -7.60 4.40 -3.68
N ILE A 227 -6.42 3.78 -3.68
CA ILE A 227 -6.14 2.51 -4.35
C ILE A 227 -5.62 1.54 -3.30
N THR A 228 -6.35 0.44 -3.13
CA THR A 228 -6.07 -0.59 -2.13
C THR A 228 -5.86 -1.94 -2.83
N PRO A 229 -4.67 -2.54 -2.72
CA PRO A 229 -4.41 -3.91 -3.17
C PRO A 229 -5.15 -4.94 -2.31
N ASP A 230 -5.20 -6.17 -2.81
CA ASP A 230 -5.71 -7.31 -2.03
C ASP A 230 -4.58 -7.99 -1.25
N ALA A 231 -4.93 -8.96 -0.42
CA ALA A 231 -4.00 -9.70 0.43
C ALA A 231 -2.78 -10.27 -0.31
N CYS A 232 -2.85 -10.51 -1.63
CA CYS A 232 -1.72 -11.07 -2.37
C CYS A 232 -0.76 -10.02 -2.91
N HIS A 233 -1.18 -8.74 -2.93
CA HIS A 233 -0.47 -7.64 -3.56
C HIS A 233 -0.19 -6.48 -2.59
N ASP A 234 -0.66 -6.56 -1.36
CA ASP A 234 -0.48 -5.52 -0.33
C ASP A 234 0.86 -5.59 0.41
N MET A 235 1.63 -6.66 0.18
CA MET A 235 2.90 -7.03 0.84
C MET A 235 2.79 -7.61 2.26
N HIS A 236 1.59 -7.75 2.80
CA HIS A 236 1.34 -8.30 4.14
C HIS A 236 0.66 -9.67 4.14
N GLY A 237 -0.10 -10.04 3.10
CA GLY A 237 -0.69 -11.38 3.09
C GLY A 237 -1.87 -11.52 4.05
N GLY A 238 -2.02 -12.70 4.64
CA GLY A 238 -3.09 -12.99 5.60
C GLY A 238 -4.31 -13.72 5.01
N SER A 239 -4.28 -14.06 3.72
CA SER A 239 -5.25 -14.96 3.09
C SER A 239 -4.66 -16.33 2.82
N ASP A 240 -5.47 -17.39 2.81
CA ASP A 240 -5.04 -18.75 2.45
C ASP A 240 -4.71 -18.92 0.94
N LEU A 241 -5.12 -17.94 0.11
CA LEU A 241 -4.92 -17.98 -1.35
C LEU A 241 -3.57 -17.40 -1.81
N CYS A 242 -2.94 -16.60 -0.95
CA CYS A 242 -1.57 -16.17 -1.09
C CYS A 242 -0.78 -16.80 0.06
N PRO A 243 0.54 -16.69 0.05
CA PRO A 243 1.29 -17.00 1.25
C PRO A 243 0.82 -16.14 2.43
N SER A 244 0.37 -16.79 3.50
CA SER A 244 0.24 -16.15 4.81
C SER A 244 1.54 -16.39 5.59
N VAL A 245 2.09 -15.34 6.17
CA VAL A 245 3.31 -15.42 6.97
C VAL A 245 2.88 -15.34 8.42
N HIS A 246 2.98 -16.44 9.16
CA HIS A 246 2.56 -16.48 10.57
C HIS A 246 3.61 -15.87 11.52
N LEU A 247 4.82 -15.57 11.02
CA LEU A 247 5.93 -14.97 11.76
C LEU A 247 6.78 -14.13 10.80
N TYR A 248 6.69 -12.79 10.84
CA TYR A 248 7.70 -11.93 10.22
C TYR A 248 8.95 -11.89 11.15
N PRO A 249 10.20 -11.72 10.66
CA PRO A 249 11.38 -11.68 11.52
C PRO A 249 11.66 -10.34 12.23
N ASN A 250 11.72 -10.40 13.56
CA ASN A 250 12.34 -9.53 14.61
C ASN A 250 13.43 -8.50 14.27
N GLU A 251 14.18 -8.60 13.15
CA GLU A 251 15.45 -7.86 12.99
C GLU A 251 15.91 -7.68 11.52
N PRO A 252 16.40 -6.48 11.13
CA PRO A 252 16.96 -6.17 9.80
C PRO A 252 18.10 -7.11 9.37
N ASN A 253 18.91 -7.58 10.32
CA ASN A 253 20.05 -8.47 10.04
C ASN A 253 19.63 -9.94 9.83
N LYS A 254 18.36 -10.31 10.09
CA LYS A 254 17.81 -11.66 9.85
C LYS A 254 17.03 -11.77 8.53
N LEU A 255 16.72 -10.64 7.89
CA LEU A 255 16.14 -10.59 6.54
C LEU A 255 17.20 -10.92 5.47
N LEU A 256 18.48 -10.59 5.73
CA LEU A 256 19.60 -10.88 4.83
C LEU A 256 20.00 -12.36 4.83
N ASP A 257 19.79 -13.07 5.94
CA ASP A 257 20.03 -14.50 6.07
C ASP A 257 18.87 -15.17 6.81
N CYS A 258 18.03 -15.89 6.04
CA CYS A 258 17.01 -16.85 6.48
C CYS A 258 17.57 -18.03 7.31
N PHE A 259 18.73 -17.86 7.97
CA PHE A 259 19.53 -18.91 8.58
C PHE A 259 19.65 -18.79 10.10
N ASN A 260 19.05 -17.79 10.77
CA ASN A 260 19.31 -17.54 12.20
C ASN A 260 18.09 -17.20 13.08
N THR A 261 16.89 -17.66 12.72
CA THR A 261 15.69 -17.60 13.59
C THR A 261 14.78 -18.81 13.44
N ASN A 262 13.77 -18.91 14.32
CA ASN A 262 12.63 -19.84 14.27
C ASN A 262 11.76 -19.72 13.00
N ILE A 263 12.28 -19.15 11.91
CA ILE A 263 11.58 -18.90 10.66
C ILE A 263 11.96 -19.99 9.68
N THR A 264 10.96 -20.58 9.04
CA THR A 264 11.19 -21.67 8.10
C THR A 264 11.67 -21.12 6.76
N LEU A 265 12.30 -21.97 5.95
CA LEU A 265 12.62 -21.63 4.56
C LEU A 265 11.35 -21.25 3.76
N GLU A 266 10.22 -21.86 4.10
CA GLU A 266 8.91 -21.60 3.50
C GLU A 266 8.42 -20.19 3.83
N ASP A 267 8.47 -19.77 5.10
CA ASP A 267 8.13 -18.40 5.51
C ASP A 267 8.96 -17.36 4.76
N CYS A 268 10.27 -17.61 4.60
CA CYS A 268 11.14 -16.73 3.83
C CYS A 268 10.75 -16.64 2.34
N GLN A 269 10.36 -17.75 1.72
CA GLN A 269 9.90 -17.75 0.34
C GLN A 269 8.58 -16.99 0.19
N ASN A 270 7.70 -17.15 1.17
CA ASN A 270 6.39 -16.51 1.26
C ASN A 270 6.53 -14.98 1.39
N ILE A 271 7.36 -14.50 2.31
CA ILE A 271 7.66 -13.07 2.49
C ILE A 271 8.20 -12.47 1.18
N ARG A 272 9.22 -13.10 0.58
CA ARG A 272 9.84 -12.65 -0.68
C ARG A 272 8.85 -12.62 -1.83
N TYR A 273 7.89 -13.53 -1.84
CA TYR A 273 6.81 -13.54 -2.82
C TYR A 273 5.89 -12.34 -2.64
N LEU A 274 5.39 -12.09 -1.43
CA LEU A 274 4.53 -10.94 -1.12
C LEU A 274 5.20 -9.61 -1.49
N TRP A 275 6.47 -9.44 -1.13
CA TRP A 275 7.25 -8.26 -1.50
C TRP A 275 7.33 -8.04 -3.01
N ARG A 276 7.58 -9.11 -3.78
CA ARG A 276 7.60 -9.02 -5.25
C ARG A 276 6.23 -8.70 -5.84
N MET A 277 5.18 -9.30 -5.29
CA MET A 277 3.82 -9.08 -5.80
C MET A 277 3.36 -7.64 -5.55
N GLY A 278 3.66 -7.07 -4.38
CA GLY A 278 3.37 -5.65 -4.14
C GLY A 278 4.25 -4.72 -4.97
N ASP A 279 5.53 -5.05 -5.20
CA ASP A 279 6.40 -4.22 -6.04
C ASP A 279 5.89 -4.18 -7.49
N GLU A 280 5.47 -5.33 -8.03
CA GLU A 280 4.83 -5.41 -9.35
C GLU A 280 3.46 -4.72 -9.38
N PHE A 281 2.68 -4.76 -8.29
CA PHE A 281 1.43 -4.00 -8.18
C PHE A 281 1.68 -2.49 -8.28
N VAL A 282 2.63 -1.97 -7.50
CA VAL A 282 3.03 -0.55 -7.57
C VAL A 282 3.52 -0.21 -8.97
N LYS A 283 4.38 -1.04 -9.55
CA LYS A 283 4.88 -0.87 -10.91
C LYS A 283 3.78 -0.80 -11.95
N GLU A 284 2.81 -1.71 -11.88
CA GLU A 284 1.68 -1.76 -12.81
C GLU A 284 0.85 -0.48 -12.72
N TRP A 285 0.40 -0.10 -11.52
CA TRP A 285 -0.53 1.01 -11.36
C TRP A 285 0.12 2.37 -11.50
N VAL A 286 1.32 2.57 -10.96
CA VAL A 286 2.08 3.81 -11.20
C VAL A 286 2.35 3.99 -12.70
N THR A 287 2.72 2.92 -13.41
CA THR A 287 2.93 2.97 -14.86
C THR A 287 1.64 3.28 -15.61
N LYS A 288 0.54 2.58 -15.33
CA LYS A 288 -0.76 2.82 -15.97
C LYS A 288 -1.24 4.25 -15.74
N ILE A 289 -1.13 4.76 -14.52
CA ILE A 289 -1.51 6.14 -14.21
C ILE A 289 -0.67 7.11 -15.03
N ILE A 290 0.68 7.08 -14.91
CA ILE A 290 1.57 8.04 -15.59
C ILE A 290 1.43 8.02 -17.11
N GLN A 291 1.20 6.83 -17.70
CA GLN A 291 1.08 6.66 -19.14
C GLN A 291 -0.34 6.93 -19.66
N SER A 292 -1.32 7.15 -18.78
CA SER A 292 -2.72 7.33 -19.17
C SER A 292 -3.02 8.71 -19.78
N PRO A 293 -4.11 8.83 -20.55
CA PRO A 293 -4.67 10.12 -20.95
C PRO A 293 -5.01 11.05 -19.77
N SER A 294 -5.36 10.50 -18.60
CA SER A 294 -5.76 11.25 -17.41
C SER A 294 -4.60 11.80 -16.57
N TRP A 295 -3.35 11.43 -16.86
CA TRP A 295 -2.18 12.04 -16.21
C TRP A 295 -1.91 13.45 -16.73
N VAL A 296 -2.73 14.41 -16.31
CA VAL A 296 -2.74 15.79 -16.81
C VAL A 296 -2.62 16.82 -15.68
N GLY A 297 -2.43 18.09 -16.05
CA GLY A 297 -2.39 19.21 -15.10
C GLY A 297 -1.38 19.01 -13.96
N ASN A 298 -1.77 19.40 -12.76
CA ASN A 298 -1.00 19.21 -11.52
C ASN A 298 -1.46 17.92 -10.83
N SER A 299 -1.21 16.75 -11.42
CA SER A 299 -1.55 15.45 -10.81
C SER A 299 -0.40 14.88 -9.97
N VAL A 300 -0.74 14.09 -8.95
CA VAL A 300 0.22 13.50 -8.00
C VAL A 300 -0.17 12.06 -7.66
N ILE A 301 0.85 11.20 -7.51
CA ILE A 301 0.72 9.87 -6.92
C ILE A 301 1.49 9.85 -5.60
N PHE A 302 0.83 9.40 -4.54
CA PHE A 302 1.42 9.06 -3.26
C PHE A 302 1.45 7.54 -3.14
N VAL A 303 2.61 6.96 -2.86
CA VAL A 303 2.76 5.54 -2.52
C VAL A 303 3.26 5.47 -1.08
N THR A 304 2.51 4.81 -0.22
CA THR A 304 2.87 4.65 1.19
C THR A 304 2.29 3.36 1.74
N PHE A 305 2.56 3.11 3.02
CA PHE A 305 2.08 1.97 3.77
C PHE A 305 1.22 2.50 4.91
N ASP A 306 0.37 1.68 5.50
CA ASP A 306 -0.44 2.05 6.66
C ASP A 306 0.41 2.12 7.95
N GLU A 307 1.29 1.15 8.15
CA GLU A 307 2.19 1.04 9.30
C GLU A 307 3.38 0.12 9.00
N SER A 308 4.31 0.04 9.95
CA SER A 308 5.44 -0.89 9.93
C SER A 308 5.00 -2.28 10.36
N ASN A 309 5.79 -3.31 10.05
CA ASN A 309 5.43 -4.67 10.41
C ASN A 309 5.64 -4.92 11.92
N PHE A 310 4.75 -5.68 12.55
CA PHE A 310 4.84 -6.03 13.98
C PHE A 310 6.09 -6.79 14.40
N ASN A 311 6.81 -7.36 13.43
CA ASN A 311 8.09 -8.00 13.69
C ASN A 311 9.31 -7.18 13.28
N GLU A 312 9.16 -5.89 13.02
CA GLU A 312 10.32 -5.02 12.98
C GLU A 312 10.84 -4.77 14.41
N PRO A 313 12.11 -4.36 14.57
CA PRO A 313 12.65 -3.99 15.88
C PRO A 313 11.72 -3.02 16.60
N LEU A 314 11.58 -3.17 17.92
CA LEU A 314 10.66 -2.36 18.71
C LEU A 314 10.91 -0.86 18.54
N ASP A 315 12.18 -0.47 18.37
CA ASP A 315 12.59 0.91 18.13
C ASP A 315 12.28 1.43 16.73
N GLU A 316 11.81 0.60 15.80
CA GLU A 316 11.17 0.98 14.54
C GLU A 316 9.65 0.95 14.65
N PHE A 317 9.12 -0.15 15.21
CA PHE A 317 7.69 -0.43 15.34
C PHE A 317 6.94 0.69 16.08
N ILE A 318 7.45 1.15 17.22
CA ILE A 318 6.72 2.16 18.02
C ILE A 318 6.99 3.61 17.59
N GLN A 319 7.82 3.85 16.56
CA GLN A 319 8.19 5.22 16.19
C GLN A 319 6.97 6.03 15.77
N GLY A 320 6.99 7.30 16.15
CA GLY A 320 5.89 8.23 15.96
C GLY A 320 6.28 9.51 15.26
N GLY A 321 5.36 9.98 14.42
CA GLY A 321 5.41 11.28 13.78
C GLY A 321 4.69 12.37 14.60
N PRO A 322 4.38 13.50 13.97
CA PRO A 322 3.54 14.55 14.55
C PRO A 322 2.23 14.04 15.15
N ASN A 323 1.84 14.54 16.32
CA ASN A 323 0.57 14.19 16.98
C ASN A 323 0.38 12.69 17.26
N THR A 324 1.46 11.92 17.29
CA THR A 324 1.46 10.56 17.83
C THR A 324 1.39 10.60 19.36
N ASP A 325 0.56 9.75 19.94
CA ASP A 325 0.40 9.65 21.39
C ASP A 325 1.66 9.16 22.09
N TYR A 326 1.91 9.68 23.29
CA TYR A 326 2.93 9.19 24.20
C TYR A 326 2.29 8.35 25.31
N ILE A 327 2.65 7.07 25.38
CA ILE A 327 2.10 6.13 26.35
C ILE A 327 3.06 5.97 27.53
N TYR A 328 2.55 6.28 28.71
CA TYR A 328 3.27 6.19 29.98
C TYR A 328 3.17 4.80 30.58
N GLY A 329 3.96 3.85 30.06
CA GLY A 329 4.20 2.56 30.70
C GLY A 329 2.97 1.66 30.76
N SER A 330 2.64 1.01 29.65
CA SER A 330 1.52 0.07 29.54
C SER A 330 1.96 -1.24 28.90
N GLN A 331 1.36 -2.35 29.32
CA GLN A 331 1.46 -3.61 28.59
C GLN A 331 0.42 -3.62 27.48
N PHE A 332 0.88 -3.85 26.26
CA PHE A 332 0.03 -4.03 25.09
C PHE A 332 0.10 -5.49 24.67
N THR A 333 -1.08 -6.03 24.35
CA THR A 333 -1.19 -7.35 23.75
C THR A 333 -1.83 -7.19 22.38
N PHE A 334 -1.11 -7.60 21.34
CA PHE A 334 -1.57 -7.61 19.96
C PHE A 334 -1.16 -8.94 19.32
N ASP A 335 -2.08 -9.58 18.59
CA ASP A 335 -1.89 -10.87 17.93
C ASP A 335 -1.18 -11.95 18.79
N GLY A 336 -1.55 -12.03 20.08
CA GLY A 336 -0.94 -12.98 21.03
C GLY A 336 0.46 -12.62 21.52
N HIS A 337 1.07 -11.54 21.03
CA HIS A 337 2.33 -10.98 21.52
C HIS A 337 2.07 -9.92 22.59
N THR A 338 2.80 -9.97 23.71
CA THR A 338 2.71 -8.95 24.77
C THR A 338 4.03 -8.21 24.88
N PHE A 339 3.98 -6.89 24.78
CA PHE A 339 5.13 -6.01 24.90
C PHE A 339 4.82 -4.82 25.79
N PHE A 340 5.86 -4.22 26.36
CA PHE A 340 5.75 -3.06 27.23
C PHE A 340 6.12 -1.82 26.45
N ILE A 341 5.23 -0.82 26.45
CA ILE A 341 5.46 0.46 25.79
C ILE A 341 5.66 1.54 26.83
N GLN A 342 6.80 2.22 26.72
CA GLN A 342 7.09 3.47 27.41
C GLN A 342 7.73 4.42 26.40
N GLY A 343 6.91 5.26 25.78
CA GLY A 343 7.35 6.04 24.63
C GLY A 343 6.20 6.50 23.76
N PHE A 344 6.55 7.03 22.59
CA PHE A 344 5.56 7.22 21.53
C PHE A 344 4.99 5.86 21.09
N TYR A 345 3.72 5.87 20.71
CA TYR A 345 3.03 4.73 20.12
C TYR A 345 2.51 5.13 18.75
N GLY A 346 3.43 5.20 17.79
CA GLY A 346 3.08 5.43 16.38
C GLY A 346 2.87 4.12 15.64
N GLY A 347 2.73 4.22 14.32
CA GLY A 347 2.69 3.07 13.41
C GLY A 347 4.08 2.70 12.87
N GLY A 348 5.14 3.27 13.43
CA GLY A 348 6.52 3.03 13.01
C GLY A 348 6.96 3.80 11.77
N HIS A 349 8.24 3.65 11.43
CA HIS A 349 8.89 4.41 10.35
C HIS A 349 8.64 3.74 8.99
N ILE A 350 7.87 4.39 8.12
CA ILE A 350 7.41 3.83 6.83
C ILE A 350 7.70 4.81 5.68
N PRO A 351 7.77 4.37 4.42
CA PRO A 351 8.07 5.30 3.34
C PRO A 351 6.81 6.05 2.90
N LEU A 352 7.02 7.31 2.51
CA LEU A 352 6.11 8.00 1.60
C LEU A 352 6.91 8.44 0.37
N ILE A 353 6.45 7.96 -0.78
CA ILE A 353 6.98 8.31 -2.10
C ILE A 353 5.96 9.24 -2.77
N VAL A 354 6.45 10.32 -3.37
CA VAL A 354 5.65 11.36 -4.01
C VAL A 354 6.09 11.53 -5.46
N ILE A 355 5.21 11.18 -6.39
CA ILE A 355 5.43 11.33 -7.84
C ILE A 355 4.55 12.48 -8.32
N SER A 356 5.15 13.66 -8.47
CA SER A 356 4.47 14.83 -9.03
C SER A 356 4.64 14.90 -10.54
N LYS A 357 3.55 15.15 -11.28
CA LYS A 357 3.63 15.38 -12.73
C LYS A 357 4.45 16.62 -13.08
N ASN A 358 4.27 17.70 -12.33
CA ASN A 358 4.89 18.99 -12.60
C ASN A 358 6.30 19.11 -12.00
N TYR A 359 6.57 18.34 -10.94
CA TYR A 359 7.84 18.33 -10.23
C TYR A 359 8.42 16.89 -10.15
N PRO A 360 8.70 16.21 -11.29
CA PRO A 360 9.08 14.80 -11.33
C PRO A 360 10.60 14.63 -11.06
N TYR A 361 11.14 15.29 -10.05
CA TYR A 361 12.56 15.21 -9.69
C TYR A 361 12.75 14.69 -8.27
N HIS A 362 13.95 14.19 -8.02
CA HIS A 362 14.31 13.61 -6.74
C HIS A 362 14.43 14.71 -5.66
N VAL A 363 13.61 14.58 -4.62
CA VAL A 363 13.65 15.41 -3.41
C VAL A 363 13.56 14.50 -2.21
N VAL A 364 14.50 14.62 -1.27
CA VAL A 364 14.42 13.91 0.01
C VAL A 364 14.03 14.90 1.10
N SER A 365 12.91 14.66 1.77
CA SER A 365 12.50 15.41 2.95
C SER A 365 12.82 14.63 4.22
N HIS A 366 13.51 15.28 5.15
CA HIS A 366 13.73 14.78 6.51
C HIS A 366 12.78 15.45 7.52
N ARG A 367 11.72 16.10 7.03
CA ARG A 367 10.70 16.69 7.90
C ARG A 367 9.81 15.57 8.44
N LYS A 368 9.72 15.47 9.77
CA LYS A 368 8.82 14.52 10.42
C LYS A 368 7.39 14.74 9.94
N SER A 369 6.78 13.69 9.42
CA SER A 369 5.45 13.70 8.80
C SER A 369 4.76 12.34 8.98
N ASN A 370 3.45 12.27 8.77
CA ASN A 370 2.66 11.04 8.84
C ASN A 370 1.36 11.18 8.03
N HIS A 371 0.42 10.25 8.19
CA HIS A 371 -0.88 10.27 7.49
C HIS A 371 -1.66 11.58 7.66
N TYR A 372 -1.52 12.28 8.80
CA TYR A 372 -2.12 13.60 8.97
C TYR A 372 -1.47 14.65 8.07
N SER A 373 -0.16 14.58 7.85
CA SER A 373 0.56 15.46 6.91
C SER A 373 0.14 15.20 5.46
N LEU A 374 -0.08 13.93 5.09
CA LEU A 374 -0.60 13.57 3.78
C LEU A 374 -2.00 14.15 3.56
N LEU A 375 -2.93 13.93 4.50
CA LEU A 375 -4.28 14.51 4.43
C LEU A 375 -4.23 16.05 4.37
N LYS A 376 -3.45 16.69 5.25
CA LYS A 376 -3.29 18.16 5.28
C LYS A 376 -2.82 18.71 3.93
N THR A 377 -1.89 18.01 3.27
CA THR A 377 -1.37 18.41 1.96
C THR A 377 -2.47 18.38 0.90
N ILE A 378 -3.32 17.35 0.93
CA ILE A 378 -4.45 17.20 0.01
C ILE A 378 -5.49 18.30 0.27
N GLU A 379 -5.89 18.47 1.53
CA GLU A 379 -6.81 19.53 1.95
C GLU A 379 -6.29 20.93 1.57
N ALA A 380 -4.99 21.18 1.78
CA ALA A 380 -4.35 22.44 1.42
C ALA A 380 -4.38 22.68 -0.09
N SER A 381 -4.18 21.65 -0.92
CA SER A 381 -4.21 21.79 -2.38
C SER A 381 -5.58 22.27 -2.88
N TRP A 382 -6.68 21.78 -2.32
CA TRP A 382 -8.03 22.12 -2.73
C TRP A 382 -8.67 23.25 -1.90
N GLY A 383 -7.95 23.79 -0.92
CA GLY A 383 -8.45 24.85 -0.05
C GLY A 383 -9.47 24.39 0.99
N LEU A 384 -9.52 23.09 1.28
CA LEU A 384 -10.43 22.48 2.25
C LEU A 384 -10.02 22.83 3.68
N ASP A 385 -10.96 22.81 4.61
CA ASP A 385 -10.65 22.90 6.04
C ASP A 385 -9.81 21.69 6.48
N TYR A 386 -8.95 21.88 7.47
CA TYR A 386 -8.10 20.79 7.95
C TYR A 386 -8.85 19.93 8.97
N LEU A 387 -9.02 18.63 8.70
CA LEU A 387 -9.72 17.70 9.59
C LEU A 387 -8.83 17.22 10.73
N GLY A 388 -9.41 17.04 11.92
CA GLY A 388 -8.74 16.43 13.07
C GLY A 388 -7.36 17.04 13.37
N PHE A 389 -6.37 16.18 13.57
CA PHE A 389 -4.97 16.55 13.81
C PHE A 389 -4.27 17.18 12.59
N ALA A 390 -4.80 17.05 11.36
CA ALA A 390 -4.27 17.80 10.21
C ALA A 390 -4.34 19.32 10.45
N SER A 391 -5.28 19.78 11.29
CA SER A 391 -5.40 21.18 11.70
C SER A 391 -4.29 21.70 12.61
N ASP A 392 -3.42 20.83 13.15
CA ASP A 392 -2.28 21.25 13.95
C ASP A 392 -1.21 21.91 13.06
N ASN A 393 -1.15 23.24 13.11
CA ASN A 393 -0.20 24.04 12.33
C ASN A 393 1.19 24.14 12.97
N ILE A 394 1.40 23.55 14.14
CA ILE A 394 2.68 23.55 14.84
C ILE A 394 3.43 22.27 14.48
N GLN A 395 2.74 21.13 14.59
CA GLN A 395 3.38 19.83 14.47
C GLN A 395 3.17 19.16 13.12
N VAL A 396 2.01 19.32 12.46
CA VAL A 396 1.68 18.60 11.22
C VAL A 396 2.02 19.44 9.98
N PRO A 397 3.07 19.07 9.22
CA PRO A 397 3.41 19.68 7.93
C PRO A 397 2.32 19.59 6.88
N VAL A 398 2.26 20.61 6.01
CA VAL A 398 2.04 20.37 4.58
C VAL A 398 3.36 19.96 3.94
N LEU A 399 3.31 18.98 3.03
CA LEU A 399 4.44 18.40 2.31
C LEU A 399 4.78 19.21 1.04
N SER A 400 4.85 20.54 1.18
CA SER A 400 5.00 21.46 0.05
C SER A 400 6.32 21.30 -0.70
N GLU A 401 7.35 20.80 -0.04
CA GLU A 401 8.69 20.61 -0.60
C GLU A 401 8.73 19.66 -1.82
N PHE A 402 7.71 18.83 -2.03
CA PHE A 402 7.60 17.95 -3.19
C PHE A 402 6.91 18.63 -4.40
N PHE A 403 6.50 19.89 -4.26
CA PHE A 403 5.67 20.61 -5.25
C PHE A 403 6.17 22.02 -5.58
N THR A 404 7.44 22.34 -5.30
CA THR A 404 8.02 23.69 -5.47
C THR A 404 9.39 23.67 -6.12
#